data_AF-A0A383EQE1-F1
#
_entry.id   AF-A0A383EQE1-F1
#
_cell.length_a   1.000
_cell.length_b   1.000
_cell.length_c   1.000
_cell.angle_alpha   90.00
_cell.angle_beta   90.00
_cell.angle_gamma   90.00
#
_symmetry.space_group_name_H-M   'P 1'
#
loop_
_entity.id
_entity.type
_entity.pdbx_description
1 polymer ?
#
loop_
_entity_poly.entity_id
_entity_poly.type
_entity_poly.pdbx_seq_one_letter_code
_entity_poly.pdbx_strand_id
1 'polypeptide(L)'
;MIASKFAPQGLSDLAAALHLKPANLEVLLESAEGSYHRYPLRARRNRPRWIEAPKPLLKHAQRTLLEKLLYQAHPHEAAHGFYPGRSILTNANPHCGKAWALTCDLKAFFPSTKQTMVETVLKRCYGLGEEARGAVLRLVCRGGALPQGAPTSPHLANLAFFDGDEG
;
A
#
# COMPACT_ATOMS: atom_id res chain seq x y z
N MET A 1 12.23 14.08 -18.41
CA MET A 1 13.40 13.77 -17.55
C MET A 1 12.97 14.01 -16.11
N ILE A 2 12.62 12.94 -15.37
CA ILE A 2 12.21 13.06 -13.97
C ILE A 2 13.51 13.14 -13.17
N ALA A 3 13.71 14.20 -12.39
CA ALA A 3 14.83 14.34 -11.48
C ALA A 3 14.94 13.05 -10.64
N SER A 4 16.14 12.47 -10.60
CA SER A 4 16.45 11.30 -9.77
C SER A 4 16.16 11.68 -8.31
N LYS A 5 14.96 11.37 -7.84
CA LYS A 5 14.62 11.45 -6.43
C LYS A 5 15.36 10.31 -5.76
N PHE A 6 16.21 10.67 -4.81
CA PHE A 6 17.00 9.75 -4.00
C PHE A 6 16.14 8.56 -3.53
N ALA A 7 16.44 7.37 -4.05
CA ALA A 7 15.80 6.12 -3.66
C ALA A 7 16.60 5.51 -2.51
N PRO A 8 15.97 5.20 -1.36
CA PRO A 8 16.65 4.56 -0.24
C PRO A 8 17.37 3.28 -0.65
N GLN A 9 18.65 3.17 -0.33
CA GLN A 9 19.46 1.99 -0.63
C GLN A 9 19.58 1.07 0.59
N GLY A 10 19.70 1.65 1.78
CA GLY A 10 19.77 0.91 3.04
C GLY A 10 18.79 1.36 4.12
N LEU A 11 18.90 0.76 5.31
CA LEU A 11 18.05 1.10 6.46
C LEU A 11 18.20 2.55 6.91
N SER A 12 19.42 3.09 6.90
CA SER A 12 19.68 4.49 7.28
C SER A 12 18.96 5.48 6.37
N ASP A 13 19.00 5.24 5.06
CA ASP A 13 18.33 6.08 4.07
C ASP A 13 16.81 6.01 4.23
N LEU A 14 16.29 4.80 4.46
CA LEU A 14 14.86 4.59 4.68
C LEU A 14 14.41 5.26 5.98
N ALA A 15 15.19 5.16 7.06
CA ALA A 15 14.91 5.82 8.32
C ALA A 15 14.85 7.34 8.14
N ALA A 16 15.82 7.92 7.41
CA ALA A 16 15.83 9.33 7.07
C ALA A 16 14.59 9.75 6.26
N ALA A 17 14.21 8.96 5.25
CA ALA A 17 13.01 9.20 4.44
C ALA A 17 11.71 9.13 5.26
N LEU A 18 11.68 8.31 6.32
CA LEU A 18 10.54 8.15 7.22
C LEU A 18 10.58 9.10 8.43
N HIS A 19 11.58 9.98 8.53
CA HIS A 19 11.82 10.86 9.68
C HIS A 19 11.98 10.09 11.01
N LEU A 20 12.63 8.93 10.95
CA LEU A 20 12.95 8.08 12.09
C LEU A 20 14.47 8.01 12.31
N LYS A 21 14.88 7.76 13.55
CA LYS A 21 16.25 7.30 13.82
C LYS A 21 16.39 5.85 13.34
N PRO A 22 17.56 5.40 12.84
CA PRO A 22 17.78 4.01 12.42
C PRO A 22 17.34 2.99 13.47
N ALA A 23 17.73 3.19 14.74
CA ALA A 23 17.30 2.33 15.85
C ALA A 23 15.77 2.25 16.03
N ASN A 24 15.05 3.35 15.80
CA ASN A 24 13.59 3.35 15.89
C ASN A 24 12.95 2.60 14.71
N LEU A 25 13.58 2.66 13.53
CA LEU A 25 13.15 1.88 12.37
C LEU A 25 13.35 0.38 12.62
N GLU A 26 14.50 -0.03 13.16
CA GLU A 26 14.77 -1.43 13.50
C GLU A 26 13.74 -2.00 14.46
N VAL A 27 13.48 -1.32 15.58
CA VAL A 27 12.45 -1.71 16.57
C VAL A 27 11.06 -1.77 15.92
N LEU A 28 10.75 -0.84 15.01
CA LEU A 28 9.49 -0.87 14.28
C LEU A 28 9.41 -2.07 13.33
N LEU A 29 10.49 -2.43 12.62
CA LEU A 29 10.55 -3.58 11.73
C LEU A 29 10.40 -4.89 12.48
N GLU A 30 11.01 -5.02 13.65
CA GLU A 30 10.89 -6.20 14.51
C GLU A 30 9.45 -6.41 15.00
N SER A 31 8.75 -5.32 15.29
CA SER A 31 7.39 -5.36 15.84
C SER A 31 6.27 -5.22 14.79
N ALA A 32 6.61 -5.04 13.51
CA ALA A 32 5.66 -4.70 12.45
C ALA A 32 4.53 -5.73 12.30
N GLU A 33 4.86 -7.02 12.25
CA GLU A 33 3.90 -8.13 12.06
C GLU A 33 2.82 -8.18 13.18
N GLY A 34 3.23 -7.88 14.41
CA GLY A 34 2.37 -7.81 15.60
C GLY A 34 1.70 -6.44 15.82
N SER A 35 1.99 -5.45 14.97
CA SER A 35 1.54 -4.07 15.14
C SER A 35 0.25 -3.75 14.40
N TYR A 36 -0.71 -4.67 14.47
CA TYR A 36 -2.04 -4.52 13.87
C TYR A 36 -3.15 -4.94 14.83
N HIS A 37 -4.23 -4.16 14.85
CA HIS A 37 -5.48 -4.51 15.50
C HIS A 37 -6.40 -5.21 14.49
N ARG A 38 -6.86 -6.41 14.85
CA ARG A 38 -7.79 -7.19 14.04
C ARG A 38 -9.19 -7.10 14.61
N TYR A 39 -10.15 -6.63 13.83
CA TYR A 39 -11.56 -6.54 14.25
C TYR A 39 -12.51 -6.81 13.08
N PRO A 40 -13.72 -7.33 13.35
CA PRO A 40 -14.71 -7.56 12.30
C PRO A 40 -15.43 -6.26 11.95
N LEU A 41 -15.47 -5.91 10.67
CA LEU A 41 -16.45 -4.98 10.12
C LEU A 41 -17.80 -5.72 10.08
N ARG A 42 -18.83 -5.16 10.73
CA ARG A 42 -20.16 -5.78 10.89
C ARG A 42 -20.65 -6.34 9.55
N ALA A 43 -20.97 -7.63 9.55
CA ALA A 43 -21.32 -8.36 8.33
C ALA A 43 -22.74 -8.03 7.86
N ARG A 44 -22.93 -7.87 6.55
CA ARG A 44 -24.17 -8.33 5.91
C ARG A 44 -24.14 -9.87 5.93
N ARG A 45 -24.98 -10.42 6.80
CA ARG A 45 -25.57 -11.77 6.88
C ARG A 45 -24.75 -13.08 6.72
N ASN A 46 -23.51 -13.15 6.19
CA ASN A 46 -22.86 -14.49 6.05
C ASN A 46 -21.35 -14.68 6.32
N ARG A 47 -20.47 -13.66 6.36
CA ARG A 47 -19.09 -13.80 6.92
C ARG A 47 -18.52 -12.44 7.33
N PRO A 48 -17.97 -12.26 8.55
CA PRO A 48 -17.34 -11.00 8.94
C PRO A 48 -16.19 -10.64 8.00
N ARG A 49 -16.11 -9.36 7.62
CA ARG A 49 -14.93 -8.81 6.93
C ARG A 49 -13.94 -8.42 8.01
N TRP A 50 -12.77 -9.05 8.04
CA TRP A 50 -11.74 -8.70 9.02
C TRP A 50 -10.97 -7.49 8.54
N ILE A 51 -10.83 -6.48 9.41
CA ILE A 51 -9.95 -5.34 9.21
C ILE A 51 -8.70 -5.58 10.05
N GLU A 52 -7.55 -5.34 9.44
CA GLU A 52 -6.22 -5.35 10.04
C GLU A 52 -5.68 -3.93 10.03
N ALA A 53 -6.07 -3.15 11.04
CA ALA A 53 -5.68 -1.76 11.15
C ALA A 53 -4.30 -1.64 11.82
N PRO A 54 -3.30 -0.98 11.21
CA PRO A 54 -2.00 -0.78 11.82
C PRO A 54 -2.12 0.08 13.10
N LYS A 55 -1.33 -0.26 14.12
CA LYS A 55 -1.17 0.54 15.35
C LYS A 55 -0.63 1.94 15.02
N PRO A 56 -0.83 2.95 15.87
CA PRO A 56 -0.50 4.34 15.56
C PRO A 56 0.92 4.58 15.03
N LEU A 57 1.94 3.94 15.62
CA LEU A 57 3.34 4.07 15.19
C LEU A 57 3.56 3.54 13.76
N LEU A 58 3.13 2.29 13.51
CA LEU A 58 3.23 1.67 12.19
C LEU A 58 2.41 2.44 11.14
N LYS A 59 1.20 2.87 11.51
CA LYS A 59 0.32 3.67 10.65
C LYS A 59 0.97 4.99 10.25
N HIS A 60 1.67 5.65 11.17
CA HIS A 60 2.40 6.88 10.90
C HIS A 60 3.53 6.62 9.90
N ALA A 61 4.38 5.62 10.15
CA ALA A 61 5.45 5.26 9.23
C ALA A 61 4.94 4.88 7.83
N GLN A 62 3.84 4.12 7.74
CA GLN A 62 3.21 3.76 6.48
C GLN A 62 2.65 4.98 5.72
N ARG A 63 2.13 5.99 6.41
CA ARG A 63 1.69 7.24 5.77
C ARG A 63 2.87 8.05 5.24
N THR A 64 3.93 8.21 6.03
CA THR A 64 5.14 8.90 5.59
C THR A 64 5.76 8.18 4.39
N LEU A 65 5.83 6.85 4.43
CA LEU A 65 6.28 6.01 3.32
C LEU A 65 5.44 6.26 2.06
N LEU A 66 4.12 6.30 2.20
CA LEU A 66 3.19 6.54 1.11
C LEU A 66 3.46 7.90 0.44
N GLU A 67 3.56 8.95 1.25
CA GLU A 67 3.73 10.34 0.79
C GLU A 67 5.12 10.61 0.21
N LYS A 68 6.19 10.10 0.83
CA LYS A 68 7.56 10.40 0.45
C LYS A 68 8.07 9.51 -0.67
N LEU A 69 7.62 8.27 -0.72
CA LEU A 69 8.14 7.26 -1.65
C LEU A 69 7.06 6.75 -2.60
N LEU A 70 5.98 6.14 -2.08
CA LEU A 70 5.11 5.32 -2.93
C LEU A 70 4.31 6.13 -3.97
N TYR A 71 3.93 7.37 -3.67
CA TYR A 71 3.24 8.24 -4.64
C TYR A 71 4.10 8.75 -5.79
N GLN A 72 5.39 8.41 -5.83
CA GLN A 72 6.24 8.70 -6.99
C GLN A 72 5.84 7.85 -8.22
N ALA A 73 5.30 6.64 -7.99
CA ALA A 73 4.75 5.81 -9.05
C ALA A 73 3.24 6.07 -9.21
N HIS A 74 2.80 6.22 -10.45
CA HIS A 74 1.41 6.53 -10.78
C HIS A 74 0.69 5.25 -11.19
N PRO A 75 -0.48 4.93 -10.61
CA PRO A 75 -1.30 3.83 -11.10
C PRO A 75 -1.94 4.22 -12.45
N HIS A 76 -2.53 3.25 -13.15
CA HIS A 76 -3.21 3.45 -14.44
C HIS A 76 -4.23 4.60 -14.37
N GLU A 77 -4.48 5.29 -15.48
CA GLU A 77 -5.42 6.42 -15.52
C GLU A 77 -6.85 6.02 -15.09
N ALA A 78 -7.23 4.76 -15.32
CA ALA A 78 -8.51 4.17 -14.90
C ALA A 78 -8.58 3.84 -13.39
N ALA A 79 -7.46 3.86 -12.67
CA ALA A 79 -7.43 3.70 -11.22
C ALA A 79 -7.77 5.04 -10.54
N HIS A 80 -9.03 5.21 -10.15
CA HIS A 80 -9.53 6.44 -9.53
C HIS A 80 -9.47 6.44 -7.99
N GLY A 81 -9.04 5.33 -7.35
CA GLY A 81 -8.94 5.21 -5.90
C GLY A 81 -7.54 5.47 -5.35
N PHE A 82 -7.45 6.22 -4.23
CA PHE A 82 -6.30 6.29 -3.31
C PHE A 82 -5.02 7.02 -3.79
N TYR A 83 -5.16 7.98 -4.70
CA TYR A 83 -4.09 8.87 -5.18
C TYR A 83 -4.36 10.35 -4.79
N PRO A 84 -3.34 11.17 -4.45
CA PRO A 84 -3.55 12.59 -4.14
C PRO A 84 -4.19 13.36 -5.30
N GLY A 85 -5.30 14.06 -5.04
CA GLY A 85 -6.04 14.79 -6.08
C GLY A 85 -7.14 13.99 -6.79
N ARG A 86 -7.35 12.71 -6.43
CA ARG A 86 -8.51 11.91 -6.88
C ARG A 86 -9.38 11.54 -5.68
N SER A 87 -10.66 11.88 -5.74
CA SER A 87 -11.63 11.73 -4.66
C SER A 87 -12.78 10.79 -5.06
N ILE A 88 -13.64 10.45 -4.10
CA ILE A 88 -14.89 9.70 -4.35
C ILE A 88 -15.72 10.37 -5.47
N LEU A 89 -15.64 11.70 -5.59
CA LEU A 89 -16.29 12.49 -6.64
C LEU A 89 -15.68 12.25 -8.04
N THR A 90 -14.36 12.12 -8.18
CA THR A 90 -13.73 11.87 -9.49
C THR A 90 -13.94 10.43 -9.98
N ASN A 91 -14.18 9.49 -9.07
CA ASN A 91 -14.59 8.12 -9.40
C ASN A 91 -16.06 8.07 -9.87
N ALA A 92 -16.92 8.96 -9.40
CA ALA A 92 -18.35 8.96 -9.75
C ALA A 92 -18.66 9.67 -11.09
N ASN A 93 -17.83 10.62 -11.52
CA ASN A 93 -18.10 11.44 -12.71
C ASN A 93 -18.18 10.66 -14.05
N PRO A 94 -17.39 9.60 -14.31
CA PRO A 94 -17.56 8.75 -15.49
C PRO A 94 -18.73 7.74 -15.39
N HIS A 95 -19.40 7.66 -14.24
CA HIS A 95 -20.49 6.72 -13.98
C HIS A 95 -21.88 7.35 -13.92
N CYS A 96 -22.00 8.68 -14.05
CA CYS A 96 -23.29 9.34 -14.27
C CYS A 96 -23.84 8.95 -15.66
N GLY A 97 -24.73 7.95 -15.69
CA GLY A 97 -25.50 7.58 -16.90
C GLY A 97 -25.23 6.17 -17.47
N LYS A 98 -24.38 5.34 -16.87
CA LYS A 98 -24.20 3.93 -17.29
C LYS A 98 -25.04 2.99 -16.43
N ALA A 99 -25.81 2.11 -17.06
CA ALA A 99 -26.82 1.26 -16.43
C ALA A 99 -26.26 0.17 -15.48
N TRP A 100 -24.94 -0.05 -15.45
CA TRP A 100 -24.28 -1.05 -14.61
C TRP A 100 -22.94 -0.51 -14.09
N ALA A 101 -22.76 -0.53 -12.77
CA ALA A 101 -21.51 -0.22 -12.10
C ALA A 101 -20.95 -1.50 -11.46
N LEU A 102 -19.80 -1.99 -11.95
CA LEU A 102 -19.16 -3.19 -11.42
C LEU A 102 -18.43 -2.85 -10.11
N THR A 103 -19.08 -3.14 -8.97
CA THR A 103 -18.44 -3.03 -7.65
C THR A 103 -17.73 -4.34 -7.36
N CYS A 104 -16.50 -4.52 -7.84
CA CYS A 104 -15.68 -5.66 -7.45
C CYS A 104 -15.26 -5.48 -5.99
N ASP A 105 -15.88 -6.29 -5.11
CA ASP A 105 -15.71 -6.19 -3.67
C ASP A 105 -14.24 -6.45 -3.27
N LEU A 106 -13.54 -5.40 -2.84
CA LEU A 106 -12.16 -5.32 -2.30
C LEU A 106 -11.86 -6.24 -1.09
N LYS A 107 -12.75 -7.20 -0.78
CA LYS A 107 -12.64 -8.13 0.35
C LYS A 107 -11.52 -9.16 0.17
N ALA A 108 -11.30 -9.64 -1.06
CA ALA A 108 -10.26 -10.60 -1.36
C ALA A 108 -9.00 -9.97 -1.97
N PHE A 109 -9.09 -8.71 -2.44
CA PHE A 109 -8.06 -8.03 -3.21
C PHE A 109 -6.74 -7.81 -2.45
N PHE A 110 -6.79 -7.32 -1.21
CA PHE A 110 -5.56 -7.14 -0.42
C PHE A 110 -4.95 -8.47 0.02
N PRO A 111 -5.71 -9.42 0.59
CA PRO A 111 -5.17 -10.74 0.93
C PRO A 111 -4.72 -11.57 -0.29
N SER A 112 -5.24 -11.29 -1.50
CA SER A 112 -4.78 -11.89 -2.75
C SER A 112 -3.53 -11.20 -3.31
N THR A 113 -3.27 -9.94 -2.96
CA THR A 113 -2.02 -9.25 -3.31
C THR A 113 -0.88 -9.77 -2.43
N LYS A 114 -0.15 -10.76 -2.93
CA LYS A 114 0.95 -11.40 -2.19
C LYS A 114 2.16 -10.48 -2.10
N GLN A 115 2.96 -10.69 -1.05
CA GLN A 115 4.22 -9.99 -0.85
C GLN A 115 5.14 -10.05 -2.07
N THR A 116 5.14 -11.16 -2.81
CA THR A 116 5.90 -11.32 -4.06
C THR A 116 5.45 -10.37 -5.17
N MET A 117 4.15 -10.06 -5.27
CA MET A 117 3.65 -9.07 -6.22
C MET A 117 4.08 -7.66 -5.81
N VAL A 118 3.96 -7.35 -4.51
CA VAL A 118 4.40 -6.06 -3.95
C VAL A 118 5.91 -5.89 -4.17
N GLU A 119 6.70 -6.93 -3.97
CA GLU A 119 8.14 -6.92 -4.24
C GLU A 119 8.46 -6.62 -5.71
N THR A 120 7.74 -7.23 -6.65
CA THR A 120 7.90 -6.97 -8.08
C THR A 120 7.60 -5.50 -8.40
N VAL A 121 6.53 -4.93 -7.84
CA VAL A 121 6.21 -3.50 -7.96
C VAL A 121 7.34 -2.63 -7.40
N LEU A 122 7.86 -2.96 -6.21
CA LEU A 122 8.94 -2.20 -5.59
C LEU A 122 10.21 -2.18 -6.45
N LYS A 123 10.58 -3.34 -7.02
CA LYS A 123 11.74 -3.50 -7.91
C LYS A 123 11.58 -2.69 -9.20
N ARG A 124 10.40 -2.71 -9.81
CA ARG A 124 10.14 -2.05 -11.09
C ARG A 124 10.02 -0.53 -10.96
N CYS A 125 9.38 -0.04 -9.90
CA CYS A 125 8.92 1.35 -9.86
C CYS A 125 9.81 2.31 -9.04
N TYR A 126 10.63 1.82 -8.10
CA TYR A 126 11.22 2.70 -7.09
C TYR A 126 12.74 2.64 -6.94
N GLY A 127 13.44 1.73 -7.63
CA GLY A 127 14.91 1.66 -7.60
C GLY A 127 15.50 1.49 -6.20
N LEU A 128 14.78 0.82 -5.29
CA LEU A 128 15.22 0.59 -3.92
C LEU A 128 16.36 -0.41 -3.86
N GLY A 129 17.33 -0.14 -2.99
CA GLY A 129 18.34 -1.13 -2.62
C GLY A 129 17.71 -2.33 -1.90
N GLU A 130 18.38 -3.48 -1.95
CA GLU A 130 17.81 -4.75 -1.47
C GLU A 130 17.41 -4.71 0.01
N GLU A 131 18.24 -4.07 0.84
CA GLU A 131 17.99 -3.90 2.27
C GLU A 131 16.77 -2.99 2.53
N ALA A 132 16.73 -1.82 1.89
CA ALA A 132 15.60 -0.90 2.00
C ALA A 132 14.29 -1.51 1.49
N ARG A 133 14.35 -2.26 0.38
CA ARG A 133 13.20 -2.97 -0.18
C ARG A 133 12.65 -4.02 0.78
N GLY A 134 13.52 -4.82 1.40
CA GLY A 134 13.13 -5.80 2.41
C GLY A 134 12.45 -5.15 3.62
N ALA A 135 12.96 -4.01 4.07
CA ALA A 135 12.36 -3.22 5.14
C ALA A 135 10.99 -2.66 4.74
N VAL A 136 10.85 -2.10 3.53
CA VAL A 136 9.55 -1.63 3.01
C VAL A 136 8.53 -2.77 2.98
N LEU A 137 8.90 -3.97 2.51
CA LEU A 137 8.00 -5.12 2.51
C LEU A 137 7.52 -5.49 3.91
N ARG A 138 8.41 -5.48 4.91
CA ARG A 138 8.05 -5.71 6.32
C ARG A 138 7.10 -4.65 6.88
N LEU A 139 7.22 -3.40 6.44
CA LEU A 139 6.33 -2.33 6.88
C LEU A 139 4.94 -2.41 6.25
N VAL A 140 4.80 -2.91 5.02
CA VAL A 140 3.55 -2.82 4.24
C VAL A 140 2.79 -4.13 4.12
N CYS A 141 3.46 -5.27 4.28
CA CYS A 141 2.83 -6.59 4.25
C CYS A 141 2.65 -7.14 5.67
N ARG A 142 1.66 -8.03 5.81
CA ARG A 142 1.41 -8.82 7.01
C ARG A 142 0.97 -10.22 6.58
N GLY A 143 1.49 -11.27 7.22
CA GLY A 143 1.14 -12.65 6.86
C GLY A 143 1.37 -12.98 5.39
N GLY A 144 2.36 -12.34 4.76
CA GLY A 144 2.73 -12.55 3.35
C GLY A 144 1.82 -11.89 2.30
N ALA A 145 0.94 -10.96 2.70
CA ALA A 145 0.07 -10.21 1.79
C ALA A 145 -0.18 -8.77 2.27
N LEU A 146 -0.86 -7.96 1.46
CA LEU A 146 -1.30 -6.64 1.90
C LEU A 146 -2.44 -6.76 2.93
N PRO A 147 -2.32 -6.12 4.11
CA PRO A 147 -3.36 -6.15 5.13
C PRO A 147 -4.55 -5.26 4.72
N GLN A 148 -5.76 -5.70 5.05
CA GLN A 148 -6.97 -4.91 4.84
C GLN A 148 -7.12 -3.83 5.92
N GLY A 149 -6.60 -2.64 5.68
CA GLY A 149 -6.70 -1.51 6.63
C GLY A 149 -5.43 -0.66 6.74
N ALA A 150 -4.31 -1.09 6.17
CA ALA A 150 -3.14 -0.24 6.06
C ALA A 150 -3.33 0.86 4.99
N PRO A 151 -2.81 2.08 5.23
CA PRO A 151 -2.94 3.20 4.31
C PRO A 151 -2.19 2.99 2.99
N THR A 152 -1.18 2.12 2.96
CA THR A 152 -0.36 1.81 1.77
C THR A 152 -1.00 0.74 0.87
N SER A 153 -1.81 -0.16 1.45
CA SER A 153 -2.36 -1.31 0.73
C SER A 153 -3.14 -0.94 -0.53
N PRO A 154 -4.02 0.09 -0.55
CA PRO A 154 -4.76 0.42 -1.75
C PRO A 154 -3.89 0.84 -2.94
N HIS A 155 -2.89 1.68 -2.69
CA HIS A 155 -1.98 2.15 -3.74
C HIS A 155 -1.10 1.02 -4.27
N LEU A 156 -0.49 0.23 -3.37
CA LEU A 156 0.36 -0.90 -3.76
C LEU A 156 -0.42 -1.99 -4.49
N ALA A 157 -1.66 -2.25 -4.09
CA ALA A 157 -2.51 -3.19 -4.80
C ALA A 157 -2.86 -2.66 -6.20
N ASN A 158 -3.24 -1.38 -6.35
CA ASN A 158 -3.48 -0.80 -7.68
C ASN A 158 -2.25 -0.92 -8.61
N LEU A 159 -1.03 -0.72 -8.08
CA LEU A 159 0.19 -0.91 -8.86
C LEU A 159 0.46 -2.38 -9.20
N ALA A 160 0.16 -3.31 -8.29
CA ALA A 160 0.37 -4.73 -8.51
C ALA A 160 -0.57 -5.32 -9.57
N PHE A 161 -1.79 -4.77 -9.69
CA PHE A 161 -2.78 -5.20 -10.67
C PHE A 161 -2.68 -4.49 -12.02
N PHE A 162 -1.76 -3.53 -12.19
CA PHE A 162 -1.51 -2.84 -13.46
C PHE A 162 -1.18 -3.81 -14.61
N ASP A 163 -0.49 -4.93 -14.34
CA ASP A 163 -0.16 -5.96 -15.35
C ASP A 163 -1.37 -6.84 -15.75
N GLY A 164 -2.48 -6.80 -14.99
CA GLY A 164 -3.65 -7.64 -15.23
C GLY A 164 -4.73 -7.02 -16.12
N ASP A 165 -4.63 -5.71 -16.39
CA ASP A 165 -5.61 -4.94 -17.17
C ASP A 165 -5.15 -4.65 -18.61
N GLU A 166 -3.96 -5.10 -19.03
CA GLU A 166 -3.50 -5.09 -20.44
C GLU A 166 -3.83 -6.42 -21.16
N GLY A 167 -5.12 -6.75 -21.22
CA GLY A 167 -5.68 -7.88 -21.98
C GLY A 167 -6.70 -7.44 -23.02
#